data_AF-A0A522CBB2-F1
#
_entry.id   AF-A0A522CBB2-F1
#
_cell.length_a   1.000
_cell.length_b   1.000
_cell.length_c   1.000
_cell.angle_alpha   90.00
_cell.angle_beta   90.00
_cell.angle_gamma   90.00
#
_symmetry.space_group_name_H-M   'P 1'
#
loop_
_entity.id
_entity.type
_entity.pdbx_description
1 polymer ?
#
loop_
_entity_poly.entity_id
_entity_poly.type
_entity_poly.pdbx_seq_one_letter_code
_entity_poly.pdbx_strand_id
1 'polypeptide(L)'
;MQEDRLEGRSLSLCIRDIIDGKVAEENVSRIVTSARAPDKASFEELIADYAESYWDANPEEGKAVARRFYEAGKIDQPRLRGEPYSNISDGCWKVIEYAATAETPVLENWGRGGIHDTSFIPASDIAGKMKADLLSAIENGVPNPKTMRPLKFKGPR
;
A
#
# COMPACT_ATOMS: atom_id res chain seq x y z
N MET A 1 -4.70 -31.42 -6.26
CA MET A 1 -4.56 -30.75 -7.56
C MET A 1 -3.60 -29.59 -7.32
N GLN A 2 -2.52 -29.47 -8.08
CA GLN A 2 -1.70 -28.26 -8.00
C GLN A 2 -2.54 -27.14 -8.63
N GLU A 3 -2.76 -26.07 -7.87
CA GLU A 3 -3.40 -24.87 -8.41
C GLU A 3 -2.32 -24.10 -9.15
N ASP A 4 -2.47 -23.98 -10.46
CA ASP A 4 -1.57 -23.17 -11.29
C ASP A 4 -1.58 -21.74 -10.77
N ARG A 5 -0.40 -21.23 -10.41
CA ARG A 5 -0.24 -19.84 -9.98
C ARG A 5 0.22 -18.98 -11.13
N LEU A 6 -0.27 -17.74 -11.15
CA LEU A 6 0.01 -16.77 -12.18
C LEU A 6 0.94 -15.68 -11.66
N GLU A 7 1.96 -15.37 -12.45
CA GLU A 7 2.77 -14.16 -12.32
C GLU A 7 2.31 -13.15 -13.37
N GLY A 8 1.82 -12.00 -12.90
CA GLY A 8 1.46 -10.88 -13.75
C GLY A 8 2.69 -10.08 -14.18
N ARG A 9 2.68 -9.55 -15.41
CA ARG A 9 3.79 -8.76 -16.00
C ARG A 9 3.44 -7.30 -16.27
N SER A 10 2.20 -6.88 -15.97
CA SER A 10 1.74 -5.51 -16.17
C SER A 10 0.64 -5.17 -15.17
N LEU A 11 0.88 -4.18 -14.30
CA LEU A 11 -0.09 -3.80 -13.27
C LEU A 11 -1.44 -3.41 -13.87
N SER A 12 -1.48 -2.53 -14.86
CA SER A 12 -2.75 -2.04 -15.43
C SER A 12 -3.56 -3.16 -16.09
N LEU A 13 -2.92 -3.98 -16.93
CA LEU A 13 -3.57 -5.06 -17.67
C LEU A 13 -3.99 -6.22 -16.76
N CYS A 14 -3.14 -6.60 -15.79
CA CYS A 14 -3.45 -7.68 -14.85
C CYS A 14 -4.64 -7.31 -13.96
N ILE A 15 -4.68 -6.10 -13.42
CA ILE A 15 -5.81 -5.64 -12.61
C ILE A 15 -7.09 -5.59 -13.45
N ARG A 16 -7.00 -5.16 -14.72
CA ARG A 16 -8.13 -5.20 -15.66
C ARG A 16 -8.67 -6.62 -15.85
N ASP A 17 -7.80 -7.61 -16.05
CA ASP A 17 -8.24 -9.00 -16.22
C ASP A 17 -8.86 -9.59 -14.94
N ILE A 18 -8.44 -9.12 -13.76
CA ILE A 18 -9.04 -9.52 -12.48
C ILE A 18 -10.44 -8.92 -12.34
N ILE A 19 -10.62 -7.61 -12.57
CA ILE A 19 -11.95 -6.97 -12.47
C ILE A 19 -12.93 -7.48 -13.53
N ASP A 20 -12.43 -7.88 -14.70
CA ASP A 20 -13.23 -8.50 -15.76
C ASP A 20 -13.61 -9.97 -15.44
N GLY A 21 -13.10 -10.53 -14.32
CA GLY A 21 -13.34 -11.91 -13.92
C GLY A 21 -12.63 -12.96 -14.78
N LYS A 22 -11.65 -12.56 -15.60
CA LYS A 22 -10.85 -13.49 -16.42
C LYS A 22 -9.83 -14.25 -15.59
N VAL A 23 -9.34 -13.63 -14.51
CA VAL A 23 -8.36 -14.21 -13.59
C VAL A 23 -8.85 -14.03 -12.17
N ALA A 24 -8.91 -15.12 -11.41
CA ALA A 24 -9.24 -15.08 -9.99
C ALA A 24 -8.07 -14.49 -9.18
N GLU A 25 -8.36 -13.58 -8.23
CA GLU A 25 -7.35 -12.86 -7.44
C GLU A 25 -6.46 -13.81 -6.63
N GLU A 26 -7.04 -14.92 -6.14
CA GLU A 26 -6.36 -15.98 -5.38
C GLU A 26 -5.32 -16.77 -6.20
N ASN A 27 -5.50 -16.85 -7.52
CA ASN A 27 -4.57 -17.55 -8.41
C ASN A 27 -3.34 -16.69 -8.73
N VAL A 28 -3.34 -15.41 -8.38
CA VAL A 28 -2.23 -14.50 -8.64
C VAL A 28 -1.24 -14.52 -7.50
N SER A 29 -0.03 -15.00 -7.79
CA SER A 29 1.06 -15.03 -6.81
C SER A 29 1.65 -13.65 -6.60
N ARG A 30 1.99 -12.94 -7.69
CA ARG A 30 2.54 -11.58 -7.68
C ARG A 30 2.37 -10.91 -9.05
N ILE A 31 2.52 -9.61 -9.09
CA ILE A 31 2.57 -8.80 -10.32
C ILE A 31 3.92 -8.09 -10.36
N VAL A 32 4.73 -8.42 -11.36
CA VAL A 32 5.99 -7.75 -11.68
C VAL A 32 5.70 -6.65 -12.68
N THR A 33 5.92 -5.39 -12.31
CA THR A 33 5.59 -4.24 -13.15
C THR A 33 6.82 -3.41 -13.51
N SER A 34 6.79 -2.79 -14.69
CA SER A 34 7.80 -1.82 -15.12
C SER A 34 7.58 -0.42 -14.52
N ALA A 35 6.47 -0.19 -13.82
CA ALA A 35 6.20 1.08 -13.16
C ALA A 35 7.20 1.37 -12.04
N ARG A 36 7.34 2.66 -11.70
CA ARG A 36 8.24 3.13 -10.64
C ARG A 36 7.47 4.01 -9.67
N ALA A 37 6.99 3.41 -8.60
CA ALA A 37 6.32 4.05 -7.48
C ALA A 37 7.10 3.72 -6.19
N PRO A 38 8.08 4.56 -5.80
CA PRO A 38 8.98 4.28 -4.67
C PRO A 38 8.27 4.32 -3.31
N ASP A 39 7.14 5.00 -3.23
CA ASP A 39 6.37 5.19 -2.00
C ASP A 39 4.86 5.11 -2.27
N LYS A 40 4.08 5.12 -1.19
CA LYS A 40 2.62 5.01 -1.26
C LYS A 40 1.99 6.17 -2.03
N ALA A 41 2.48 7.40 -1.88
CA ALA A 41 1.90 8.56 -2.57
C ALA A 41 2.08 8.43 -4.09
N SER A 42 3.29 8.09 -4.53
CA SER A 42 3.60 7.81 -5.94
C SER A 42 2.78 6.63 -6.49
N PHE A 43 2.49 5.62 -5.66
CA PHE A 43 1.65 4.49 -6.06
C PHE A 43 0.17 4.90 -6.22
N GLU A 44 -0.34 5.76 -5.34
CA GLU A 44 -1.72 6.30 -5.44
C GLU A 44 -1.91 7.15 -6.71
N GLU A 45 -0.91 7.98 -7.07
CA GLU A 45 -0.91 8.72 -8.33
C GLU A 45 -0.92 7.78 -9.55
N LEU A 46 -0.05 6.75 -9.52
CA LEU A 46 0.03 5.76 -10.60
C LEU A 46 -1.30 5.03 -10.84
N ILE A 47 -1.98 4.60 -9.77
CA ILE A 47 -3.26 3.88 -9.91
C ILE A 47 -4.42 4.83 -10.26
N ALA A 48 -4.30 6.14 -9.97
CA ALA A 48 -5.26 7.13 -10.45
C ALA A 48 -5.18 7.26 -11.98
N ASP A 49 -3.97 7.40 -12.54
CA ASP A 49 -3.75 7.45 -13.99
C ASP A 49 -4.25 6.17 -14.69
N TYR A 50 -4.02 5.01 -14.07
CA TYR A 50 -4.51 3.73 -14.60
C TYR A 50 -6.02 3.59 -14.51
N ALA A 51 -6.65 4.15 -13.48
CA ALA A 51 -8.11 4.13 -13.36
C ALA A 51 -8.77 4.90 -14.51
N GLU A 52 -8.16 5.99 -14.97
CA GLU A 52 -8.67 6.76 -16.11
C GLU A 52 -8.45 6.04 -17.46
N SER A 53 -7.31 5.35 -17.61
CA SER A 53 -6.89 4.83 -18.93
C SER A 53 -7.21 3.36 -19.18
N TYR A 54 -7.25 2.52 -18.14
CA TYR A 54 -7.32 1.06 -18.26
C TYR A 54 -8.49 0.43 -17.52
N TRP A 55 -9.04 1.11 -16.51
CA TRP A 55 -10.14 0.62 -15.68
C TRP A 55 -11.34 1.56 -15.77
N ASP A 56 -11.50 2.26 -16.88
CA ASP A 56 -12.53 3.27 -17.13
C ASP A 56 -13.96 2.77 -16.84
N ALA A 57 -14.24 1.50 -17.12
CA ALA A 57 -15.52 0.87 -16.80
C ALA A 57 -15.77 0.71 -15.28
N ASN A 58 -14.73 0.47 -14.48
CA ASN A 58 -14.81 0.19 -13.04
C ASN A 58 -13.60 0.79 -12.28
N PRO A 59 -13.43 2.12 -12.25
CA PRO A 59 -12.19 2.76 -11.80
C PRO A 59 -11.93 2.58 -10.30
N GLU A 60 -12.96 2.64 -9.47
CA GLU A 60 -12.83 2.45 -8.03
C GLU A 60 -12.50 1.01 -7.65
N GLU A 61 -13.07 0.02 -8.37
CA GLU A 61 -12.74 -1.39 -8.15
C GLU A 61 -11.30 -1.69 -8.57
N GLY A 62 -10.87 -1.16 -9.73
CA GLY A 62 -9.48 -1.29 -10.17
C GLY A 62 -8.48 -0.73 -9.15
N LYS A 63 -8.75 0.47 -8.62
CA LYS A 63 -7.96 1.06 -7.52
C LYS A 63 -7.98 0.19 -6.27
N ALA A 64 -9.15 -0.34 -5.87
CA ALA A 64 -9.28 -1.18 -4.70
C ALA A 64 -8.46 -2.47 -4.81
N VAL A 65 -8.54 -3.17 -5.94
CA VAL A 65 -7.74 -4.38 -6.21
C VAL A 65 -6.24 -4.03 -6.20
N ALA A 66 -5.83 -2.96 -6.89
CA ALA A 66 -4.43 -2.56 -6.94
C ALA A 66 -3.85 -2.25 -5.55
N ARG A 67 -4.63 -1.59 -4.68
CA ARG A 67 -4.26 -1.35 -3.28
C ARG A 67 -4.11 -2.64 -2.49
N ARG A 68 -5.05 -3.60 -2.62
CA ARG A 68 -4.95 -4.91 -1.95
C ARG A 68 -3.66 -5.63 -2.32
N PHE A 69 -3.28 -5.64 -3.60
CA PHE A 69 -2.02 -6.24 -4.05
C PHE A 69 -0.79 -5.51 -3.49
N TYR A 70 -0.82 -4.18 -3.45
CA TYR A 70 0.27 -3.38 -2.91
C TYR A 70 0.45 -3.62 -1.40
N GLU A 71 -0.63 -3.57 -0.63
CA GLU A 71 -0.65 -3.80 0.82
C GLU A 71 -0.26 -5.25 1.17
N ALA A 72 -0.61 -6.21 0.31
CA ALA A 72 -0.18 -7.60 0.45
C ALA A 72 1.29 -7.85 0.03
N GLY A 73 2.03 -6.84 -0.43
CA GLY A 73 3.40 -6.99 -0.93
C GLY A 73 3.51 -7.84 -2.21
N LYS A 74 2.41 -7.97 -2.96
CA LYS A 74 2.34 -8.74 -4.21
C LYS A 74 2.76 -7.94 -5.45
N ILE A 75 3.14 -6.67 -5.31
CA ILE A 75 3.65 -5.83 -6.39
C ILE A 75 5.17 -5.77 -6.34
N ASP A 76 5.84 -6.33 -7.34
CA ASP A 76 7.28 -6.22 -7.52
C ASP A 76 7.62 -5.18 -8.60
N GLN A 77 8.59 -4.31 -8.31
CA GLN A 77 9.01 -3.19 -9.17
C GLN A 77 10.52 -3.25 -9.43
N PRO A 78 11.00 -4.14 -10.33
CA PRO A 78 12.43 -4.32 -10.60
C PRO A 78 13.19 -3.03 -10.95
N ARG A 79 12.51 -2.08 -11.61
CA ARG A 79 13.10 -0.78 -11.97
C ARG A 79 13.49 0.09 -10.78
N LEU A 80 12.91 -0.11 -9.59
CA LEU A 80 13.36 0.58 -8.37
C LEU A 80 14.75 0.08 -7.92
N ARG A 81 15.12 -1.15 -8.29
CA ARG A 81 16.40 -1.79 -7.95
C ARG A 81 17.41 -1.78 -9.10
N GLY A 82 17.05 -1.20 -10.24
CA GLY A 82 17.89 -1.23 -11.45
C GLY A 82 17.94 -2.62 -12.12
N GLU A 83 17.01 -3.51 -11.78
CA GLU A 83 16.92 -4.85 -12.35
C GLU A 83 16.16 -4.85 -13.69
N PRO A 84 16.46 -5.81 -14.58
CA PRO A 84 15.65 -6.02 -15.78
C PRO A 84 14.23 -6.43 -15.39
N TYR A 85 13.25 -6.05 -16.22
CA TYR A 85 11.85 -6.44 -16.07
C TYR A 85 11.42 -7.29 -17.26
N SER A 86 10.43 -8.16 -17.06
CA SER A 86 9.88 -8.98 -18.15
C SER A 86 9.11 -8.12 -19.14
N ASN A 87 9.32 -8.32 -20.45
CA ASN A 87 8.48 -7.71 -21.47
C ASN A 87 7.09 -8.37 -21.48
N ILE A 88 6.07 -7.59 -21.83
CA ILE A 88 4.68 -8.02 -21.99
C ILE A 88 4.40 -8.67 -23.35
N SER A 89 5.40 -8.74 -24.25
CA SER A 89 5.26 -9.29 -25.60
C SER A 89 4.76 -10.73 -25.63
N ASP A 90 5.05 -11.51 -24.58
CA ASP A 90 4.63 -12.91 -24.46
C ASP A 90 3.29 -13.07 -23.72
N GLY A 91 2.59 -11.96 -23.49
CA GLY A 91 1.37 -11.90 -22.68
C GLY A 91 1.59 -11.27 -21.30
N CYS A 92 0.48 -10.85 -20.67
CA CYS A 92 0.46 -10.26 -19.33
C CYS A 92 0.56 -11.29 -18.21
N TRP A 93 0.28 -12.57 -18.48
CA TRP A 93 0.28 -13.63 -17.48
C TRP A 93 1.27 -14.73 -17.85
N LYS A 94 2.06 -15.16 -16.86
CA LYS A 94 2.92 -16.33 -16.95
C LYS A 94 2.49 -17.35 -15.91
N VAL A 95 2.28 -18.59 -16.34
CA VAL A 95 2.13 -19.71 -15.41
C VAL A 95 3.47 -19.93 -14.73
N ILE A 96 3.48 -19.85 -13.41
CA ILE A 96 4.63 -20.24 -12.60
C ILE A 96 4.34 -21.62 -12.04
N GLU A 97 5.17 -22.59 -12.43
CA GLU A 97 5.16 -23.89 -11.77
C GLU A 97 5.56 -23.64 -10.32
N TYR A 98 4.61 -23.86 -9.41
CA TYR A 98 4.96 -23.92 -8.01
C TYR A 98 5.75 -25.20 -7.83
N ALA A 99 7.08 -25.09 -7.76
CA ALA A 99 7.88 -26.16 -7.19
C ALA A 99 7.23 -26.45 -5.84
N ALA A 100 6.76 -27.68 -5.64
CA ALA A 100 6.20 -28.12 -4.37
C ALA A 100 7.33 -28.14 -3.33
N THR A 101 7.81 -26.98 -2.93
CA THR A 101 8.84 -26.83 -1.92
C THR A 101 8.13 -26.96 -0.58
N ALA A 102 8.35 -28.13 0.00
CA ALA A 102 8.12 -28.48 1.39
C ALA A 102 8.31 -27.28 2.33
N GLU A 103 7.34 -27.13 3.24
CA GLU A 103 7.45 -26.45 4.53
C GLU A 103 8.05 -25.04 4.53
N THR A 104 7.16 -24.07 4.61
CA THR A 104 7.41 -22.64 4.86
C THR A 104 8.61 -22.38 5.78
N PRO A 105 9.72 -21.77 5.34
CA PRO A 105 10.61 -21.10 6.27
C PRO A 105 9.84 -19.91 6.84
N VAL A 106 9.65 -19.95 8.16
CA VAL A 106 9.04 -18.89 8.96
C VAL A 106 9.68 -17.55 8.61
N LEU A 107 8.81 -16.56 8.47
CA LEU A 107 9.07 -15.13 8.23
C LEU A 107 9.88 -14.49 9.40
N GLU A 108 11.10 -14.94 9.66
CA GLU A 108 12.04 -14.31 10.58
C GLU A 108 13.19 -13.66 9.79
N ASN A 109 12.97 -12.49 9.15
CA ASN A 109 14.04 -11.48 8.95
C ASN A 109 13.63 -10.23 8.15
N TRP A 110 12.51 -9.59 8.51
CA TRP A 110 12.30 -8.17 8.16
C TRP A 110 12.17 -7.37 9.46
N GLY A 111 13.30 -7.10 10.12
CA GLY A 111 13.26 -6.32 11.37
C GLY A 111 14.56 -6.09 12.16
N ARG A 112 15.76 -6.49 11.69
CA ARG A 112 17.01 -6.05 12.34
C ARG A 112 17.63 -4.84 11.63
N GLY A 113 16.97 -3.70 11.80
CA GLY A 113 17.58 -2.39 11.80
C GLY A 113 17.22 -1.74 13.14
N GLY A 114 18.14 -1.80 14.10
CA GLY A 114 17.87 -1.47 15.49
C GLY A 114 17.67 0.01 15.76
N ILE A 115 16.78 0.31 16.72
CA ILE A 115 17.01 1.31 17.77
C ILE A 115 16.43 0.70 19.06
N HIS A 116 17.28 0.60 20.08
CA HIS A 116 16.91 0.21 21.44
C HIS A 116 16.02 1.30 22.07
N ASP A 117 14.75 1.00 22.31
CA ASP A 117 14.01 1.45 23.50
C ASP A 117 12.74 0.60 23.66
N THR A 118 12.85 -0.47 24.45
CA THR A 118 11.69 -1.30 24.83
C THR A 118 11.19 -0.86 26.21
N SER A 119 10.48 0.26 26.25
CA SER A 119 9.42 0.46 27.23
C SER A 119 8.11 -0.11 26.65
N PHE A 120 8.03 -1.44 26.66
CA PHE A 120 6.83 -2.20 26.30
C PHE A 120 5.78 -2.00 27.39
N ILE A 121 4.76 -1.18 27.11
CA ILE A 121 3.57 -1.02 27.95
C ILE A 121 2.53 -2.07 27.48
N PRO A 122 2.08 -3.00 28.34
CA PRO A 122 1.07 -3.99 27.96
C PRO A 122 -0.27 -3.33 27.63
N ALA A 123 -0.95 -3.88 26.61
CA ALA A 123 -2.20 -3.37 26.03
C ALA A 123 -3.43 -3.36 26.97
N SER A 124 -3.27 -3.75 28.24
CA SER A 124 -4.29 -3.58 29.28
C SER A 124 -4.37 -2.15 29.84
N ASP A 125 -3.39 -1.28 29.55
CA ASP A 125 -3.31 0.08 30.13
C ASP A 125 -3.70 1.24 29.19
N ILE A 126 -4.11 0.96 27.94
CA ILE A 126 -4.43 2.03 26.97
C ILE A 126 -5.87 2.56 27.14
N ALA A 127 -6.76 1.80 27.78
CA ALA A 127 -8.14 2.24 28.05
C ALA A 127 -8.28 3.21 29.25
N GLY A 128 -7.22 3.39 30.06
CA GLY A 128 -7.25 4.26 31.24
C GLY A 128 -6.75 5.69 31.03
N LYS A 129 -5.84 5.93 30.07
CA LYS A 129 -5.15 7.24 29.94
C LYS A 129 -5.83 8.26 29.02
N MET A 130 -6.58 7.84 27.99
CA MET A 130 -7.26 8.81 27.12
C MET A 130 -8.44 9.54 27.80
N LYS A 131 -8.93 9.06 28.95
CA LYS A 131 -9.98 9.77 29.71
C LYS A 131 -9.44 10.85 30.64
N ALA A 132 -8.17 10.80 31.04
CA ALA A 132 -7.58 11.78 31.96
C ALA A 132 -7.12 13.06 31.24
N ASP A 133 -6.52 12.94 30.06
CA ASP A 133 -6.03 14.10 29.33
C ASP A 133 -7.15 14.91 28.64
N LEU A 134 -8.27 14.28 28.30
CA LEU A 134 -9.44 15.00 27.76
C LEU A 134 -10.22 15.78 28.83
N LEU A 135 -10.09 15.41 30.11
CA LEU A 135 -10.72 16.12 31.23
C LEU A 135 -9.86 17.29 31.75
N SER A 136 -8.52 17.19 31.63
CA SER A 136 -7.58 18.28 31.97
C SER A 136 -7.67 19.48 31.00
N ALA A 137 -7.98 19.23 29.73
CA ALA A 137 -8.11 20.28 28.71
C ALA A 137 -9.39 21.13 28.83
N ILE A 138 -10.38 20.68 29.62
CA ILE A 138 -11.61 21.43 29.87
C ILE A 138 -11.45 22.40 31.06
N GLU A 139 -10.52 22.13 31.99
CA GLU A 139 -10.27 23.00 33.15
C GLU A 139 -9.33 24.18 32.85
N ASN A 140 -8.51 24.10 31.79
CA ASN A 140 -7.60 25.18 31.41
C ASN A 140 -8.12 25.95 30.19
N GLY A 141 -9.18 26.74 30.45
CA GLY A 141 -9.70 27.84 29.63
C GLY A 141 -9.18 27.97 28.19
N VAL A 142 -9.88 27.34 27.25
CA VAL A 142 -9.77 27.69 25.82
C VAL A 142 -10.19 29.15 25.64
N PRO A 143 -9.32 30.06 25.17
CA PRO A 143 -9.69 31.45 24.99
C PRO A 143 -10.75 31.59 23.90
N ASN A 144 -11.81 32.32 24.23
CA ASN A 144 -12.93 32.62 23.34
C ASN A 144 -12.44 33.30 22.05
N PRO A 145 -12.77 32.77 20.85
CA PRO A 145 -12.29 33.30 19.57
C PRO A 145 -12.77 34.74 19.28
N LYS A 146 -13.73 35.28 20.04
CA LYS A 146 -14.20 36.66 19.90
C LYS A 146 -13.24 37.73 20.46
N THR A 147 -12.17 37.36 21.17
CA THR A 147 -11.21 38.32 21.74
C THR A 147 -9.88 38.43 20.98
N MET A 148 -9.66 37.63 19.93
CA MET A 148 -8.43 37.70 19.14
C MET A 148 -8.43 38.93 18.22
N ARG A 149 -7.55 39.89 18.51
CA ARG A 149 -7.29 41.03 17.61
C ARG A 149 -6.53 40.56 16.37
N PRO A 150 -6.85 41.09 15.17
CA PRO A 150 -6.15 40.73 13.95
C PRO A 150 -4.68 41.14 14.02
N LEU A 151 -3.79 40.17 13.81
CA LEU A 151 -2.35 40.38 13.64
C LEU A 151 -2.13 41.27 12.40
N LYS A 152 -1.68 42.50 12.62
CA LYS A 152 -1.29 43.40 11.53
C LYS A 152 0.04 42.92 10.95
N PHE A 153 -0.05 42.33 9.75
CA PHE A 153 1.11 41.98 8.94
C PHE A 153 1.77 43.27 8.43
N LYS A 154 3.01 43.56 8.88
CA LYS A 154 3.86 44.59 8.27
C LYS A 154 4.75 43.91 7.25
N GLY A 155 4.50 44.17 5.97
CA GLY A 155 5.38 43.74 4.88
C GLY A 155 6.74 44.45 4.93
N PRO A 156 7.78 43.85 4.33
CA PRO A 156 9.10 44.47 4.23
C PRO A 156 9.09 45.64 3.23
N ARG A 157 9.88 46.68 3.54
CA ARG A 157 10.10 47.84 2.67
C ARG A 157 11.12 47.55 1.59
#